data_AF-A0A966Q0I5-F1
#
_entry.id   AF-A0A966Q0I5-F1
#
_cell.length_a   1.000
_cell.length_b   1.000
_cell.length_c   1.000
_cell.angle_alpha   90.00
_cell.angle_beta   90.00
_cell.angle_gamma   90.00
#
_symmetry.space_group_name_H-M   'P 1'
#
loop_
_entity.id
_entity.type
_entity.pdbx_description
1 polymer ?
#
loop_
_entity_poly.entity_id
_entity_poly.type
_entity_poly.pdbx_seq_one_letter_code
_entity_poly.pdbx_strand_id
1 'polypeptide(L)'
;MIVGVQGTSSFDDYKVFLRAMGVALSGMPENDEYFYIYSAGPAKVNAMVMEFVNVSEKGMKSRGKKIKMYKVAPSWIAENFSEINYFAFLSKPSESNSKLVSEAQLNNVEVGIFKY
;
A
#
# COMPACT_ATOMS: atom_id res chain seq x y z
N MET A 1 0.88 -11.02 4.55
CA MET A 1 0.51 -9.63 4.82
C MET A 1 0.05 -9.01 3.51
N ILE A 2 -1.17 -8.52 3.52
CA ILE A 2 -1.80 -7.84 2.40
C ILE A 2 -1.85 -6.35 2.73
N VAL A 3 -1.27 -5.54 1.85
CA VAL A 3 -1.21 -4.09 1.95
C VAL A 3 -2.05 -3.48 0.82
N GLY A 4 -3.07 -2.72 1.17
CA GLY A 4 -3.80 -1.88 0.21
C GLY A 4 -3.08 -0.56 0.02
N VAL A 5 -2.89 -0.11 -1.23
CA VAL A 5 -2.26 1.17 -1.54
C VAL A 5 -3.17 1.99 -2.43
N GLN A 6 -3.41 3.23 -2.03
CA GLN A 6 -4.07 4.23 -2.84
C GLN A 6 -3.33 5.56 -2.73
N GLY A 7 -3.46 6.41 -3.75
CA GLY A 7 -3.12 7.81 -3.62
C GLY A 7 -3.93 8.69 -4.55
N THR A 8 -3.74 9.99 -4.43
CA THR A 8 -4.33 10.98 -5.33
C THR A 8 -3.57 11.02 -6.67
N SER A 9 -4.23 11.50 -7.72
CA SER A 9 -3.61 11.63 -9.06
C SER A 9 -2.44 12.61 -9.09
N SER A 10 -2.40 13.54 -8.13
CA SER A 10 -1.36 14.55 -8.03
C SER A 10 -0.13 14.09 -7.25
N PHE A 11 -0.21 12.98 -6.50
CA PHE A 11 0.88 12.45 -5.69
C PHE A 11 2.04 11.97 -6.58
N ASP A 12 3.25 12.44 -6.28
CA ASP A 12 4.47 12.08 -7.03
C ASP A 12 5.78 12.02 -6.22
N ASP A 13 5.71 12.03 -4.88
CA ASP A 13 6.91 11.91 -4.04
C ASP A 13 7.25 10.44 -3.71
N TYR A 14 8.29 9.92 -4.36
CA TYR A 14 8.76 8.55 -4.13
C TYR A 14 9.33 8.32 -2.72
N LYS A 15 9.95 9.32 -2.07
CA LYS A 15 10.51 9.17 -0.72
C LYS A 15 9.40 9.04 0.33
N VAL A 16 8.31 9.77 0.14
CA VAL A 16 7.10 9.65 0.97
C VAL A 16 6.49 8.26 0.79
N PHE A 17 6.40 7.79 -0.46
CA PHE A 17 5.94 6.44 -0.77
C PHE A 17 6.83 5.35 -0.13
N LEU A 18 8.16 5.47 -0.19
CA LEU A 18 9.07 4.52 0.46
C LEU A 18 8.89 4.49 1.98
N ARG A 19 8.64 5.64 2.62
CA ARG A 19 8.28 5.69 4.04
C ARG A 19 6.99 4.92 4.32
N ALA A 20 5.97 5.07 3.48
CA ALA A 20 4.72 4.34 3.62
C ALA A 20 4.92 2.82 3.55
N MET A 21 5.74 2.35 2.60
CA MET A 21 6.08 0.93 2.49
C MET A 21 6.97 0.43 3.65
N GLY A 22 7.86 1.28 4.16
CA GLY A 22 8.67 0.97 5.34
C GLY A 22 7.82 0.74 6.59
N VAL A 23 6.80 1.58 6.82
CA VAL A 23 5.82 1.38 7.90
C VAL A 23 5.06 0.08 7.70
N ALA A 24 4.54 -0.17 6.49
CA ALA A 24 3.83 -1.41 6.19
C ALA A 24 4.70 -2.65 6.45
N LEU A 25 5.97 -2.65 6.03
CA LEU A 25 6.91 -3.74 6.27
C LEU A 25 7.22 -3.93 7.76
N SER A 26 7.25 -2.85 8.57
CA SER A 26 7.50 -2.95 10.00
C SER A 26 6.36 -3.64 10.77
N GLY A 27 5.13 -3.61 10.22
CA GLY A 27 3.98 -4.33 10.75
C GLY A 27 3.86 -5.77 10.26
N MET A 28 4.76 -6.25 9.40
CA MET A 28 4.71 -7.61 8.86
C MET A 28 5.12 -8.64 9.93
N PRO A 29 4.27 -9.64 10.24
CA PRO A 29 4.66 -10.70 11.17
C PRO A 29 5.90 -11.47 10.68
N GLU A 30 6.73 -11.94 11.62
CA GLU A 30 7.98 -12.63 11.28
C GLU A 30 7.74 -13.90 10.45
N ASN A 31 6.71 -14.67 10.83
CA ASN A 31 6.29 -15.92 10.21
C ASN A 31 5.51 -15.72 8.89
N ASP A 32 5.23 -14.48 8.50
CA ASP A 32 4.51 -14.21 7.27
C ASP A 32 5.47 -14.32 6.07
N GLU A 33 5.16 -15.20 5.13
CA GLU A 33 5.98 -15.44 3.94
C GLU A 33 5.63 -14.49 2.79
N TYR A 34 4.49 -13.80 2.85
CA TYR A 34 3.94 -13.11 1.68
C TYR A 34 3.73 -11.62 1.97
N PHE A 35 4.37 -10.75 1.20
CA PHE A 35 4.11 -9.31 1.21
C PHE A 35 3.42 -8.92 -0.09
N TYR A 36 2.10 -8.90 -0.09
CA TYR A 36 1.30 -8.61 -1.28
C TYR A 36 0.75 -7.20 -1.23
N ILE A 37 0.91 -6.48 -2.34
CA ILE A 37 0.48 -5.08 -2.46
C ILE A 37 -0.65 -4.99 -3.47
N TYR A 38 -1.83 -4.61 -3.01
CA TYR A 38 -3.00 -4.36 -3.83
C TYR A 38 -3.15 -2.87 -4.06
N SER A 39 -2.77 -2.41 -5.25
CA SER A 39 -2.74 -0.99 -5.60
C SER A 39 -3.99 -0.60 -6.37
N ALA A 40 -4.76 0.32 -5.79
CA ALA A 40 -5.88 1.02 -6.44
C ALA A 40 -5.52 2.49 -6.75
N GLY A 41 -4.23 2.78 -6.90
CA GLY A 41 -3.72 4.12 -7.18
C GLY A 41 -3.82 4.52 -8.66
N PRO A 42 -3.65 5.83 -8.95
CA PRO A 42 -3.47 6.35 -10.30
C PRO A 42 -2.13 5.87 -10.90
N ALA A 43 -1.90 6.14 -12.18
CA ALA A 43 -0.76 5.63 -12.94
C ALA A 43 0.61 5.83 -12.24
N LYS A 44 0.85 7.01 -11.64
CA LYS A 44 2.10 7.31 -10.92
C LYS A 44 2.28 6.41 -9.70
N VAL A 45 1.27 6.29 -8.83
CA VAL A 45 1.33 5.42 -7.64
C VAL A 45 1.52 3.96 -8.05
N ASN A 46 0.80 3.50 -9.08
CA ASN A 46 0.99 2.14 -9.60
C ASN A 46 2.41 1.89 -10.12
N ALA A 47 3.03 2.88 -10.76
CA ALA A 47 4.42 2.77 -11.23
C ALA A 47 5.39 2.67 -10.04
N MET A 48 5.20 3.49 -8.99
CA MET A 48 6.03 3.45 -7.79
C MET A 48 5.95 2.11 -7.06
N VAL A 49 4.73 1.54 -6.92
CA VAL A 49 4.53 0.21 -6.32
C VAL A 49 5.23 -0.86 -7.14
N MET A 50 5.10 -0.81 -8.48
CA MET A 50 5.76 -1.76 -9.36
C MET A 50 7.29 -1.69 -9.23
N GLU A 51 7.84 -0.48 -9.25
CA GLU A 51 9.29 -0.25 -9.05
C GLU A 51 9.76 -0.80 -7.71
N PHE A 52 9.03 -0.51 -6.63
CA PHE A 52 9.34 -1.03 -5.30
C PHE A 52 9.33 -2.54 -5.22
N VAL A 53 8.33 -3.20 -5.81
CA VAL A 53 8.28 -4.67 -5.86
C VAL A 53 9.50 -5.23 -6.59
N ASN A 54 9.83 -4.67 -7.76
CA ASN A 54 10.96 -5.12 -8.56
C ASN A 54 12.31 -4.96 -7.83
N VAL A 55 12.54 -3.82 -7.17
CA VAL A 55 13.78 -3.55 -6.43
C VAL A 55 13.87 -4.41 -5.16
N SER A 56 12.73 -4.68 -4.52
CA SER A 56 12.68 -5.42 -3.25
C SER A 56 12.71 -6.94 -3.42
N GLU A 57 12.40 -7.47 -4.62
CA GLU A 57 12.21 -8.91 -4.86
C GLU A 57 13.42 -9.74 -4.42
N LYS A 58 14.63 -9.36 -4.85
CA LYS A 58 15.86 -10.09 -4.51
C LYS A 58 16.08 -10.12 -2.99
N GLY A 59 15.87 -8.98 -2.33
CA GLY A 59 16.03 -8.85 -0.88
C GLY A 59 15.02 -9.71 -0.11
N MET A 60 13.75 -9.66 -0.50
CA MET A 60 12.69 -10.45 0.12
C MET A 60 12.94 -11.95 -0.09
N LYS A 61 13.29 -12.37 -1.31
CA LYS A 61 13.58 -13.77 -1.64
C LYS A 61 14.73 -14.34 -0.83
N SER A 62 15.79 -13.55 -0.61
CA SER A 62 16.94 -13.97 0.22
C SER A 62 16.57 -14.25 1.67
N ARG A 63 15.44 -13.69 2.14
CA ARG A 63 14.88 -13.87 3.49
C ARG A 63 13.74 -14.90 3.51
N GLY A 64 13.55 -15.67 2.44
CA GLY A 64 12.46 -16.63 2.32
C GLY A 64 11.07 -16.02 2.13
N LYS A 65 10.97 -14.70 1.89
CA LYS A 65 9.70 -13.99 1.70
C LYS A 65 9.43 -13.74 0.21
N LYS A 66 8.17 -13.72 -0.19
CA LYS A 66 7.71 -13.36 -1.53
C LYS A 66 7.06 -12.00 -1.50
N ILE A 67 7.28 -11.21 -2.56
CA ILE A 67 6.63 -9.91 -2.74
C ILE A 67 5.95 -9.88 -4.11
N LYS A 68 4.76 -9.30 -4.19
CA LYS A 68 4.03 -9.18 -5.46
C LYS A 68 3.07 -8.00 -5.44
N MET A 69 2.90 -7.38 -6.60
CA MET A 69 1.89 -6.34 -6.82
C MET A 69 0.68 -6.91 -7.56
N TYR A 70 -0.51 -6.45 -7.18
CA TYR A 70 -1.76 -6.59 -7.93
C TYR A 70 -2.34 -5.20 -8.16
N LYS A 71 -2.64 -4.86 -9.42
CA LYS A 71 -3.43 -3.66 -9.74
C LYS A 71 -4.90 -4.04 -9.63
N VAL A 72 -5.65 -3.29 -8.84
CA VAL A 72 -7.07 -3.56 -8.60
C VAL A 72 -7.89 -2.28 -8.69
N ALA A 73 -9.20 -2.42 -8.89
CA ALA A 73 -10.11 -1.30 -8.79
C ALA A 73 -10.27 -0.86 -7.32
N PRO A 74 -10.55 0.42 -7.03
CA PRO A 74 -10.90 0.87 -5.68
C PRO A 74 -12.03 0.07 -5.04
N SER A 75 -13.04 -0.34 -5.82
CA SER A 75 -14.16 -1.16 -5.33
C SER A 75 -13.72 -2.53 -4.80
N TRP A 76 -12.72 -3.15 -5.43
CA TRP A 76 -12.19 -4.43 -4.97
C TRP A 76 -11.57 -4.29 -3.57
N ILE A 77 -10.83 -3.20 -3.32
CA ILE A 77 -10.31 -2.92 -1.98
C ILE A 77 -11.44 -2.75 -0.97
N ALA A 78 -12.49 -1.98 -1.31
CA ALA A 78 -13.65 -1.77 -0.45
C ALA A 78 -14.34 -3.09 -0.06
N GLU A 79 -14.49 -3.99 -1.02
CA GLU A 79 -15.14 -5.30 -0.85
C GLU A 79 -14.29 -6.30 -0.04
N ASN A 80 -12.97 -6.11 0.01
CA ASN A 80 -12.03 -7.09 0.57
C ASN A 80 -11.23 -6.52 1.76
N PHE A 81 -11.69 -5.46 2.43
CA PHE A 81 -10.98 -4.87 3.57
C PHE A 81 -10.71 -5.87 4.71
N SER A 82 -11.57 -6.87 4.91
CA SER A 82 -11.36 -7.91 5.92
C SER A 82 -10.09 -8.75 5.69
N GLU A 83 -9.56 -8.77 4.47
CA GLU A 83 -8.32 -9.47 4.13
C GLU A 83 -7.09 -8.54 4.16
N ILE A 84 -7.30 -7.23 4.20
CA ILE A 84 -6.23 -6.23 4.16
C ILE A 84 -5.73 -5.97 5.58
N ASN A 85 -4.43 -6.13 5.79
CA ASN A 85 -3.82 -5.91 7.10
C ASN A 85 -3.49 -4.43 7.35
N TYR A 86 -3.15 -3.69 6.30
CA TYR A 86 -2.75 -2.29 6.37
C TYR A 86 -3.13 -1.55 5.09
N PHE A 87 -3.64 -0.32 5.22
CA PHE A 87 -4.00 0.53 4.11
C PHE A 87 -3.16 1.81 4.09
N ALA A 88 -2.38 2.02 3.03
CA ALA A 88 -1.58 3.23 2.84
C ALA A 88 -2.27 4.19 1.87
N PHE A 89 -2.52 5.41 2.33
CA PHE A 89 -3.05 6.50 1.51
C PHE A 89 -2.00 7.60 1.31
N LEU A 90 -1.76 7.97 0.05
CA LEU A 90 -0.71 8.88 -0.39
C LEU A 90 -1.33 10.14 -1.02
N SER A 91 -1.00 11.34 -0.52
CA SER A 91 -1.58 12.59 -1.04
C SER A 91 -0.71 13.82 -0.77
N LYS A 92 -1.06 14.96 -1.37
CA LYS A 92 -0.56 16.29 -0.99
C LYS A 92 -1.29 16.80 0.27
N PRO A 93 -0.81 17.83 0.98
CA PRO A 93 -1.29 18.17 2.33
C PRO A 93 -2.71 18.71 2.29
N SER A 94 -3.02 19.49 1.27
CA SER A 94 -4.31 20.14 1.04
C SER A 94 -5.37 19.20 0.46
N GLU A 95 -5.02 17.97 0.11
CA GLU A 95 -5.99 17.02 -0.47
C GLU A 95 -6.76 16.29 0.63
N SER A 96 -8.05 16.10 0.38
CA SER A 96 -8.93 15.31 1.23
C SER A 96 -8.58 13.83 1.15
N ASN A 97 -8.78 13.11 2.25
CA ASN A 97 -8.70 11.66 2.24
C ASN A 97 -9.77 11.06 1.33
N SER A 98 -9.49 9.91 0.74
CA SER A 98 -10.47 9.20 -0.09
C SER A 98 -11.55 8.54 0.76
N LYS A 99 -12.67 8.17 0.12
CA LYS A 99 -13.71 7.35 0.75
C LYS A 99 -13.16 6.02 1.29
N LEU A 100 -12.18 5.42 0.60
CA LEU A 100 -11.53 4.18 1.03
C LEU A 100 -10.80 4.32 2.37
N VAL A 101 -10.26 5.50 2.69
CA VAL A 101 -9.64 5.74 4.01
C VAL A 101 -10.69 5.57 5.12
N SER A 102 -11.85 6.20 4.95
CA SER A 102 -12.94 6.08 5.92
C SER A 102 -13.50 4.65 6.00
N GLU A 103 -13.65 3.98 4.85
CA GLU A 103 -14.10 2.58 4.80
C GLU A 103 -13.10 1.62 5.47
N ALA A 104 -11.80 1.82 5.29
CA ALA A 104 -10.76 1.04 5.95
C ALA A 104 -10.85 1.17 7.48
N GLN A 105 -10.99 2.41 7.97
CA GLN A 105 -11.14 2.69 9.41
C GLN A 105 -12.40 2.04 9.99
N LEU A 106 -13.53 2.09 9.27
CA LEU A 106 -14.77 1.43 9.70
C LEU A 106 -14.65 -0.09 9.77
N ASN A 107 -13.79 -0.69 8.95
CA ASN A 107 -13.49 -2.13 8.96
C ASN A 107 -12.34 -2.51 9.92
N ASN A 108 -11.90 -1.59 10.79
CA ASN A 108 -10.79 -1.79 11.73
C ASN A 108 -9.45 -2.13 11.06
N VAL A 109 -9.26 -1.72 9.80
CA VAL A 109 -7.97 -1.83 9.12
C VAL A 109 -7.10 -0.65 9.53
N GLU A 110 -5.86 -0.93 9.89
CA GLU A 110 -4.89 0.13 10.21
C GLU A 110 -4.61 0.99 8.96
N VAL A 111 -4.73 2.31 9.10
CA VAL A 111 -4.54 3.25 7.99
C VAL A 111 -3.35 4.17 8.23
N GLY A 112 -2.39 4.13 7.32
CA GLY A 112 -1.33 5.13 7.24
C GLY A 112 -1.65 6.21 6.22
N ILE A 113 -1.75 7.46 6.69
CA ILE A 113 -1.96 8.63 5.83
C ILE A 113 -0.61 9.36 5.68
N PHE A 114 -0.10 9.41 4.45
CA PHE A 114 1.17 10.04 4.14
C PHE A 114 0.94 11.27 3.26
N LYS A 115 1.14 12.44 3.87
CA LYS A 115 1.02 13.76 3.25
C LYS A 115 2.39 14.43 3.13
N TYR A 116 2.63 15.17 2.04
CA TYR A 116 3.88 15.89 1.77
C TYR A 116 3.62 17.30 1.26
#